data_AF-A0A7Y3MR05-F1
#
_entry.id   AF-A0A7Y3MR05-F1
#
_cell.length_a   1.000
_cell.length_b   1.000
_cell.length_c   1.000
_cell.angle_alpha   90.00
_cell.angle_beta   90.00
_cell.angle_gamma   90.00
#
_symmetry.space_group_name_H-M   'P 1'
#
loop_
_entity.id
_entity.type
_entity.pdbx_description
1 polymer ?
#
loop_
_entity_poly.entity_id
_entity_poly.type
_entity_poly.pdbx_seq_one_letter_code
_entity_poly.pdbx_strand_id
1 'polypeptide(L)'
;FKEIEEQSGFLKQLEKGVIQQKIAETAEKEQQLFDSGTITLVGINRFEHKDEIMKDQLELYPFLKKNPRKTLFPPIIPRRLAEKVEQERLDNE
;
A
#
# COMPACT_ATOMS: atom_id res chain seq x y z
N PHE A 1 -15.91 15.75 -3.50
CA PHE A 1 -17.10 16.01 -2.68
C PHE A 1 -18.34 16.24 -3.53
N LYS A 2 -18.36 17.25 -4.42
CA LYS A 2 -19.50 17.50 -5.34
C LYS A 2 -19.95 16.27 -6.14
N GLU A 3 -19.01 15.52 -6.72
CA GLU A 3 -19.30 14.26 -7.43
C GLU A 3 -19.97 13.19 -6.53
N ILE A 4 -19.66 13.17 -5.24
CA ILE A 4 -20.22 12.20 -4.28
C ILE A 4 -21.66 12.57 -3.93
N GLU A 5 -21.94 13.85 -3.75
CA GLU A 5 -23.29 14.35 -3.51
C GLU A 5 -24.19 14.17 -4.74
N GLU A 6 -23.69 14.46 -5.94
CA GLU A 6 -24.41 14.24 -7.21
C GLU A 6 -24.75 12.76 -7.42
N GLN A 7 -23.84 11.86 -7.06
CA GLN A 7 -24.04 10.41 -7.15
C GLN A 7 -24.84 9.81 -5.98
N SER A 8 -25.65 10.63 -5.32
CA SER A 8 -26.59 10.23 -4.26
C SER A 8 -25.95 9.86 -2.91
N GLY A 9 -24.75 10.37 -2.64
CA GLY A 9 -24.09 10.29 -1.34
C GLY A 9 -23.08 9.15 -1.16
N PHE A 10 -22.30 9.23 -0.09
CA PHE A 10 -21.18 8.35 0.20
C PHE A 10 -21.58 6.88 0.38
N LEU A 11 -22.65 6.60 1.13
CA LEU A 11 -23.10 5.22 1.41
C LEU A 11 -23.46 4.46 0.13
N LYS A 12 -24.18 5.10 -0.80
CA LYS A 12 -24.55 4.47 -2.08
C LYS A 12 -23.34 4.19 -2.97
N GLN A 13 -22.33 5.05 -2.94
CA GLN A 13 -21.08 4.79 -3.66
C GLN A 13 -20.24 3.67 -3.03
N LEU A 14 -20.27 3.57 -1.69
CA LEU A 14 -19.61 2.50 -0.95
C LEU A 14 -20.26 1.14 -1.25
N GLU A 15 -21.59 1.09 -1.30
CA GLU A 15 -22.35 -0.10 -1.70
C GLU A 15 -22.08 -0.51 -3.16
N LYS A 16 -21.96 0.47 -4.06
CA LYS A 16 -21.63 0.24 -5.47
C LYS A 16 -20.16 -0.16 -5.72
N GLY A 17 -19.29 -0.08 -4.72
CA GLY A 17 -17.86 -0.41 -4.86
C GLY A 17 -16.99 0.68 -5.48
N VAL A 18 -17.55 1.86 -5.80
CA VAL A 18 -16.84 2.94 -6.52
C VAL A 18 -15.68 3.49 -5.71
N ILE A 19 -15.87 3.61 -4.39
CA ILE A 19 -14.85 4.15 -3.49
C ILE A 19 -13.65 3.20 -3.41
N GLN A 20 -13.93 1.90 -3.32
CA GLN A 20 -12.92 0.85 -3.24
C GLN A 20 -12.13 0.74 -4.54
N GLN A 21 -12.79 0.90 -5.69
CA GLN A 21 -12.13 1.00 -7.00
C GLN A 21 -11.22 2.22 -7.09
N LYS A 22 -11.71 3.42 -6.74
CA LYS A 22 -10.90 4.64 -6.76
C LYS A 22 -9.66 4.55 -5.85
N ILE A 23 -9.80 3.91 -4.68
CA ILE A 23 -8.67 3.67 -3.76
C ILE A 23 -7.64 2.74 -4.43
N ALA A 24 -8.08 1.63 -5.03
CA ALA A 24 -7.19 0.69 -5.71
C ALA A 24 -6.47 1.33 -6.90
N GLU A 25 -7.19 2.09 -7.73
CA GLU A 25 -6.61 2.81 -8.87
C GLU A 25 -5.59 3.85 -8.42
N THR A 26 -5.88 4.60 -7.35
CA THR A 26 -4.95 5.61 -6.83
C THR A 26 -3.71 4.94 -6.25
N ALA A 27 -3.88 3.85 -5.49
CA ALA A 27 -2.77 3.10 -4.92
C ALA A 27 -1.86 2.51 -6.01
N GLU A 28 -2.43 1.98 -7.10
CA GLU A 28 -1.66 1.46 -8.22
C GLU A 28 -0.88 2.57 -8.94
N LYS A 29 -1.51 3.72 -9.17
CA LYS A 29 -0.84 4.90 -9.76
C LYS A 29 0.32 5.38 -8.90
N GLU A 30 0.12 5.50 -7.58
CA GLU A 30 1.19 5.90 -6.66
C GLU A 30 2.34 4.89 -6.64
N GLN A 31 2.04 3.59 -6.66
CA GLN A 31 3.05 2.55 -6.75
C GLN A 31 3.86 2.65 -8.05
N GLN A 32 3.20 2.86 -9.20
CA GLN A 32 3.89 3.05 -10.47
C GLN A 32 4.78 4.31 -10.47
N LEU A 33 4.34 5.39 -9.83
CA LEU A 33 5.14 6.61 -9.68
C LEU A 33 6.36 6.40 -8.78
N PHE A 34 6.22 5.57 -7.75
CA PHE A 34 7.33 5.17 -6.90
C PHE A 34 8.32 4.25 -7.64
N ASP A 35 7.81 3.22 -8.31
CA ASP A 35 8.61 2.26 -9.08
C ASP A 35 9.36 2.93 -10.26
N SER A 36 8.78 3.99 -10.85
CA SER A 36 9.43 4.80 -11.89
C SER A 36 10.47 5.81 -11.35
N GLY A 37 10.60 5.94 -10.03
CA GLY A 37 11.53 6.89 -9.38
C GLY A 37 11.02 8.33 -9.32
N THR A 38 9.80 8.60 -9.79
CA THR A 38 9.17 9.93 -9.71
C THR A 38 8.90 10.29 -8.24
N ILE A 39 8.40 9.34 -7.45
CA ILE A 39 8.30 9.46 -5.99
C ILE A 39 9.57 8.86 -5.39
N THR A 40 10.42 9.73 -4.86
CA THR A 40 11.67 9.33 -4.24
C THR A 40 11.49 9.17 -2.72
N LEU A 41 11.84 8.00 -2.18
CA LEU A 41 12.01 7.78 -0.75
C LEU A 41 13.50 7.58 -0.43
N VAL A 42 14.04 8.44 0.43
CA VAL A 42 15.44 8.39 0.88
C VAL A 42 15.65 7.17 1.78
N GLY A 43 16.75 6.44 1.56
CA GLY A 43 17.08 5.21 2.28
C GLY A 43 16.40 3.94 1.74
N ILE A 44 15.41 4.08 0.84
CA ILE A 44 14.68 2.94 0.25
C ILE A 44 14.88 2.85 -1.25
N ASN A 45 14.49 3.88 -2.02
CA ASN A 45 14.63 3.91 -3.49
C ASN A 45 15.85 4.74 -3.91
N ARG A 46 16.27 5.68 -3.05
CA ARG A 46 17.42 6.54 -3.31
C ARG A 46 18.34 6.58 -2.09
N PHE A 47 19.64 6.50 -2.34
CA PHE A 47 20.67 6.42 -1.30
C PHE A 47 20.44 5.20 -0.38
N GLU A 48 20.29 4.03 -0.98
CA GLU A 48 20.19 2.77 -0.24
C GLU A 48 21.50 2.47 0.51
N HIS A 49 21.38 2.16 1.80
CA HIS A 49 22.48 1.68 2.61
C HIS A 49 22.54 0.14 2.52
N LYS A 50 23.52 -0.37 1.77
CA LYS A 50 23.68 -1.81 1.49
C LYS A 50 24.33 -2.61 2.62
N ASP A 51 25.07 -1.93 3.50
CA ASP A 51 25.77 -2.57 4.62
C ASP A 51 24.86 -2.75 5.86
N GLU A 52 23.62 -2.28 5.79
CA GLU A 52 22.64 -2.38 6.86
C GLU A 52 21.87 -3.70 6.71
N ILE A 53 22.19 -4.69 7.56
CA ILE A 53 21.53 -6.00 7.61
C ILE A 53 20.56 -6.00 8.79
N MET A 54 19.28 -6.29 8.53
CA MET A 54 18.23 -6.30 9.55
C MET A 54 17.67 -7.68 9.85
N LYS A 55 17.90 -8.68 9.00
CA LYS A 55 17.28 -10.00 9.09
C LYS A 55 17.42 -10.68 10.46
N ASP A 56 18.62 -10.70 11.01
CA ASP A 56 18.92 -11.36 12.29
C ASP A 56 18.48 -10.54 13.53
N GLN A 57 18.05 -9.29 13.32
CA GLN A 57 17.61 -8.38 14.39
C GLN A 57 16.08 -8.30 14.52
N LEU A 58 15.34 -8.95 13.63
CA LEU A 58 13.87 -8.90 13.64
C LEU A 58 13.28 -9.83 14.71
N GLU A 59 12.80 -9.25 15.81
CA GLU A 59 12.06 -9.98 16.85
C GLU A 59 10.60 -10.28 16.44
N LEU A 60 10.03 -9.47 15.54
CA LEU A 60 8.64 -9.59 15.09
C LEU A 60 8.52 -9.34 13.59
N TYR A 61 7.67 -10.12 12.92
CA TYR A 61 7.37 -9.95 11.49
C TYR A 61 6.73 -8.58 11.22
N PRO A 62 7.39 -7.68 10.47
CA PRO A 62 7.00 -6.28 10.35
C PRO A 62 5.95 -6.02 9.24
N PHE A 63 5.66 -7.01 8.41
CA PHE A 63 4.72 -6.87 7.29
C PHE A 63 3.31 -7.32 7.65
N LEU A 64 2.34 -6.88 6.86
CA LEU A 64 0.94 -7.13 7.12
C LEU A 64 0.60 -8.64 7.08
N LYS A 65 0.12 -9.17 8.20
CA LYS A 65 -0.46 -10.53 8.28
C LYS A 65 -1.92 -10.49 7.83
N LYS A 66 -2.24 -11.15 6.72
CA LYS A 66 -3.61 -11.24 6.19
C LYS A 66 -4.41 -12.27 6.99
N ASN A 67 -5.41 -11.80 7.74
CA ASN A 67 -6.39 -12.66 8.40
C ASN A 67 -7.67 -12.70 7.56
N PRO A 68 -7.98 -13.82 6.88
CA PRO A 68 -9.17 -13.92 6.05
C PRO A 68 -10.42 -13.85 6.92
N ARG A 69 -11.29 -12.87 6.64
CA ARG A 69 -12.58 -12.70 7.30
C ARG A 69 -13.65 -12.38 6.27
N LYS A 70 -14.86 -12.89 6.47
CA LYS A 70 -16.00 -12.57 5.61
C LYS A 70 -16.48 -11.16 5.95
N THR A 71 -16.42 -10.25 4.98
CA THR A 71 -16.90 -8.87 5.11
C THR A 71 -17.85 -8.56 3.97
N LEU A 72 -18.86 -7.72 4.23
CA LEU A 72 -19.81 -7.25 3.22
C LEU A 72 -19.11 -6.39 2.14
N PHE A 73 -18.08 -5.66 2.55
CA PHE A 73 -17.25 -4.83 1.70
C PHE A 73 -15.79 -5.28 1.80
N PRO A 74 -14.98 -5.15 0.74
CA PRO A 74 -13.56 -5.46 0.84
C PRO A 74 -12.91 -4.47 1.83
N PRO A 75 -12.13 -4.97 2.81
CA PRO A 75 -11.48 -4.11 3.79
C PRO A 75 -10.40 -3.26 3.14
N ILE A 76 -10.23 -2.04 3.62
CA ILE A 76 -9.09 -1.21 3.23
C ILE A 76 -7.87 -1.73 3.99
N ILE A 77 -6.88 -2.19 3.23
CA ILE A 77 -5.65 -2.75 3.77
C ILE A 77 -4.60 -1.63 3.81
N PRO A 78 -4.03 -1.31 4.99
CA PRO A 78 -2.90 -0.40 5.05
C PRO A 78 -1.67 -1.10 4.46
N ARG A 79 -1.07 -0.48 3.45
CA ARG A 79 0.15 -0.95 2.79
C ARG A 79 1.08 0.23 2.58
N ARG A 80 2.38 0.06 2.86
CA ARG A 80 3.39 1.10 2.56
C ARG A 80 3.87 0.96 1.12
N LEU A 81 4.16 2.09 0.46
CA LEU A 81 4.74 2.11 -0.91
C LEU A 81 6.08 1.34 -0.98
N ALA A 82 6.88 1.48 0.08
CA ALA A 82 8.19 0.85 0.23
C ALA A 82 8.14 -0.65 0.56
N GLU A 83 6.98 -1.19 0.95
CA GLU A 83 6.88 -2.52 1.55
C GLU A 83 7.40 -3.63 0.64
N LYS A 84 7.21 -3.49 -0.68
CA LYS A 84 7.70 -4.45 -1.67
C LYS A 84 9.23 -4.49 -1.72
N VAL A 85 9.86 -3.32 -1.74
CA VAL A 85 11.33 -3.20 -1.77
C VAL A 85 11.92 -3.70 -0.46
N GLU A 86 11.30 -3.41 0.67
CA GLU A 86 11.74 -3.90 1.98
C GLU A 86 11.66 -5.43 2.09
N GLN A 87 10.60 -6.05 1.54
CA GLN A 87 10.48 -7.52 1.47
C GLN A 87 11.58 -8.12 0.59
N GLU A 88 11.78 -7.57 -0.62
CA GLU A 88 12.83 -8.02 -1.54
C GLU A 88 14.24 -7.87 -0.91
N ARG A 89 14.50 -6.80 -0.15
CA ARG A 89 15.75 -6.63 0.59
C ARG A 89 15.92 -7.70 1.67
N LEU A 90 14.90 -7.93 2.50
CA LEU A 90 14.95 -8.91 3.58
C LEU A 90 15.12 -10.36 3.08
N ASP A 91 14.57 -10.68 1.91
CA ASP A 91 14.72 -12.00 1.28
C ASP A 91 16.12 -12.20 0.68
N ASN A 92 16.79 -11.12 0.26
CA ASN A 92 18.14 -11.15 -0.34
C ASN A 92 19.28 -11.06 0.69
N GLU A 93 19.00 -10.63 1.93
CA GLU A 93 19.88 -10.73 3.10
C GLU A 93 19.94 -12.18 3.63
#